data_AF-A0A0Q7A665-F1
#
_entry.id   AF-A0A0Q7A665-F1
#
_cell.length_a   1.000
_cell.length_b   1.000
_cell.length_c   1.000
_cell.angle_alpha   90.00
_cell.angle_beta   90.00
_cell.angle_gamma   90.00
#
_symmetry.space_group_name_H-M   'P 1'
#
loop_
_entity.id
_entity.type
_entity.pdbx_description
1 polymer ?
#
loop_
_entity_poly.entity_id
_entity_poly.type
_entity_poly.pdbx_seq_one_letter_code
_entity_poly.pdbx_strand_id
1 'polypeptide(L)'
;MPKPASTFPYGDYAPDKLKEAADRAMDHYLKPDNSEPAPQPSVQLFSVSDNVDTETLLANLSETLASANAVLSDLLFDLDGSRRHVALGVAQMIELGTLLANKALDRVELRT
;
A
#
# COMPACT_ATOMS: atom_id res chain seq x y z
N MET A 1 -44.92 -21.37 -55.30
CA MET A 1 -45.39 -21.07 -53.93
C MET A 1 -44.45 -20.04 -53.31
N PRO A 2 -44.92 -19.10 -52.47
CA PRO A 2 -44.05 -18.12 -51.82
C PRO A 2 -43.29 -18.73 -50.64
N LYS A 3 -42.07 -18.22 -50.36
CA LYS A 3 -41.21 -18.67 -49.27
C LYS A 3 -41.78 -18.19 -47.91
N PRO A 4 -41.80 -19.02 -46.85
CA PRO A 4 -42.35 -18.60 -45.55
C PRO A 4 -41.50 -17.49 -44.93
N ALA A 5 -42.17 -16.52 -44.29
CA ALA A 5 -41.54 -15.42 -43.60
C ALA A 5 -40.84 -15.89 -42.30
N SER A 6 -39.70 -15.29 -41.98
CA SER A 6 -38.91 -15.57 -40.78
C SER A 6 -39.69 -15.23 -39.49
N THR A 7 -39.72 -16.16 -38.53
CA THR A 7 -40.36 -15.98 -37.21
C THR A 7 -39.43 -15.37 -36.16
N PHE A 8 -38.20 -14.99 -36.52
CA PHE A 8 -37.29 -14.30 -35.61
C PHE A 8 -37.65 -12.80 -35.55
N PRO A 9 -37.79 -12.21 -34.34
CA PRO A 9 -38.20 -10.82 -34.17
C PRO A 9 -37.19 -9.80 -34.74
N TYR A 10 -35.97 -10.23 -35.05
CA TYR A 10 -34.89 -9.39 -35.57
C TYR A 10 -34.18 -10.06 -36.78
N GLY A 11 -34.93 -10.28 -37.88
CA GLY A 11 -34.37 -10.55 -39.21
C GLY A 11 -34.16 -12.03 -39.60
N ASP A 12 -33.55 -12.23 -40.78
CA ASP A 12 -33.23 -13.55 -41.34
C ASP A 12 -32.18 -14.28 -40.48
N TYR A 13 -32.35 -15.60 -40.35
CA TYR A 13 -31.42 -16.47 -39.64
C TYR A 13 -30.04 -16.45 -40.32
N ALA A 14 -29.08 -15.75 -39.71
CA ALA A 14 -27.71 -15.60 -40.18
C ALA A 14 -26.73 -16.22 -39.17
N PRO A 15 -26.49 -17.53 -39.23
CA PRO A 15 -25.72 -18.27 -38.21
C PRO A 15 -24.28 -17.77 -38.06
N ASP A 16 -23.65 -17.28 -39.12
CA ASP A 16 -22.29 -16.74 -39.07
C ASP A 16 -22.20 -15.47 -38.22
N LYS A 17 -23.22 -14.60 -38.29
CA LYS A 17 -23.29 -13.37 -37.46
C LYS A 17 -23.50 -13.69 -35.99
N LEU A 18 -24.26 -14.76 -35.70
CA LEU A 18 -24.47 -15.22 -34.33
C LEU A 18 -23.19 -15.79 -33.73
N LYS A 19 -22.44 -16.57 -34.52
CA LYS A 19 -21.13 -17.09 -34.13
C LYS A 19 -20.14 -15.96 -33.86
N GLU A 20 -20.03 -14.99 -34.77
CA GLU A 20 -19.17 -13.82 -34.59
C GLU A 20 -19.54 -12.99 -33.34
N ALA A 21 -20.84 -12.79 -33.10
CA ALA A 21 -21.31 -12.10 -31.90
C ALA A 21 -21.01 -12.88 -30.61
N ALA A 22 -21.15 -14.21 -30.64
CA ALA A 22 -20.80 -15.07 -29.53
C ALA A 22 -19.30 -15.03 -29.23
N ASP A 23 -18.45 -15.13 -30.25
CA ASP A 23 -16.99 -15.05 -30.11
C ASP A 23 -16.56 -13.69 -29.54
N ARG A 24 -17.16 -12.59 -30.04
CA ARG A 24 -16.91 -11.24 -29.50
C ARG A 24 -17.33 -11.08 -28.05
N ALA A 25 -18.45 -11.65 -27.64
CA ALA A 25 -18.90 -11.62 -26.26
C ALA A 25 -17.97 -12.46 -25.37
N MET A 26 -17.59 -13.65 -25.84
CA MET A 26 -16.66 -14.54 -25.15
C MET A 26 -15.33 -13.84 -24.89
N ASP A 27 -14.79 -13.18 -25.92
CA ASP A 27 -13.53 -12.43 -25.85
C ASP A 27 -13.62 -11.24 -24.87
N HIS A 28 -14.75 -10.53 -24.84
CA HIS A 28 -14.93 -9.38 -23.97
C HIS A 28 -15.07 -9.75 -22.49
N TYR A 29 -15.71 -10.88 -22.19
CA TYR A 29 -16.02 -11.27 -20.80
C TYR A 29 -15.05 -12.29 -20.20
N LEU A 30 -14.38 -13.10 -21.03
CA LEU A 30 -13.54 -14.21 -20.56
C LEU A 30 -12.04 -14.00 -20.76
N LYS A 31 -11.60 -13.03 -21.57
CA LYS A 31 -10.17 -12.72 -21.65
C LYS A 31 -9.75 -12.07 -20.33
N PRO A 32 -8.78 -12.66 -19.59
CA PRO A 32 -8.25 -12.01 -18.41
C PRO A 32 -7.64 -10.68 -18.86
N ASP A 33 -8.08 -9.62 -18.21
CA ASP A 33 -7.54 -8.29 -18.44
C ASP A 33 -6.11 -8.27 -17.89
N ASN A 34 -5.14 -8.55 -18.76
CA ASN A 34 -3.71 -8.52 -18.43
C ASN A 34 -3.18 -7.08 -18.38
N SER A 35 -4.06 -6.08 -18.43
CA SER A 35 -3.68 -4.71 -18.17
C SER A 35 -3.38 -4.58 -16.67
N GLU A 36 -2.10 -4.48 -16.33
CA GLU A 36 -1.73 -4.03 -14.99
C GLU A 36 -2.46 -2.71 -14.72
N PRO A 37 -3.13 -2.57 -13.55
CA PRO A 37 -3.75 -1.32 -13.20
C PRO A 37 -2.69 -0.22 -13.29
N ALA A 38 -2.95 0.81 -14.11
CA ALA A 38 -2.07 1.97 -14.21
C ALA A 38 -1.78 2.46 -12.77
N PRO A 39 -0.51 2.68 -12.40
CA PRO A 39 -0.16 3.08 -11.04
C PRO A 39 -0.99 4.30 -10.66
N GLN A 40 -1.85 4.15 -9.65
CA GLN A 40 -2.53 5.32 -9.12
C GLN A 40 -1.45 6.26 -8.58
N PRO A 41 -1.47 7.56 -8.94
CA PRO A 41 -0.51 8.50 -8.36
C PRO A 41 -0.76 8.54 -6.85
N SER A 42 0.17 7.93 -6.09
CA SER A 42 0.15 8.06 -4.65
C SER A 42 0.33 9.54 -4.32
N VAL A 43 -0.59 10.11 -3.55
CA VAL A 43 -0.39 11.45 -2.98
C VAL A 43 0.55 11.30 -1.78
N GLN A 44 1.79 10.89 -2.05
CA GLN A 44 2.81 10.72 -1.04
C GLN A 44 3.58 12.04 -0.92
N LEU A 45 3.35 12.76 0.18
CA LEU A 45 4.05 14.03 0.46
C LEU A 45 5.53 13.81 0.83
N PHE A 46 5.87 12.66 1.40
CA PHE A 46 7.22 12.33 1.86
C PHE A 46 7.60 10.90 1.49
N SER A 47 8.79 10.72 0.91
CA SER A 47 9.37 9.41 0.59
C SER A 47 10.80 9.31 1.12
N VAL A 48 11.24 8.10 1.45
CA VAL A 48 12.65 7.81 1.72
C VAL A 48 13.33 7.51 0.38
N SER A 49 14.50 8.10 0.13
CA SER A 49 15.24 7.87 -1.12
C SER A 49 15.96 6.52 -1.08
N ASP A 50 15.89 5.75 -2.17
CA ASP A 50 16.53 4.43 -2.29
C ASP A 50 18.06 4.48 -2.23
N ASN A 51 18.65 5.67 -2.44
CA ASN A 51 20.10 5.86 -2.44
C ASN A 51 20.68 6.18 -1.05
N VAL A 52 19.85 6.22 -0.01
CA VAL A 52 20.31 6.47 1.37
C VAL A 52 20.83 5.18 1.97
N ASP A 53 22.04 5.22 2.52
CA ASP A 53 22.64 4.06 3.16
C ASP A 53 21.97 3.71 4.50
N THR A 54 22.12 2.47 4.92
CA THR A 54 21.49 1.95 6.14
C THR A 54 21.93 2.69 7.40
N GLU A 55 23.19 3.14 7.47
CA GLU A 55 23.71 3.88 8.63
C GLU A 55 22.99 5.22 8.77
N THR A 56 22.88 5.98 7.68
CA THR A 56 22.11 7.23 7.62
C THR A 56 20.64 7.03 7.98
N LEU A 57 20.01 5.95 7.49
CA LEU A 57 18.61 5.62 7.86
C LEU A 57 18.47 5.33 9.35
N LEU A 58 19.39 4.56 9.93
CA LEU A 58 19.37 4.20 11.35
C LEU A 58 19.69 5.41 12.25
N ALA A 59 20.62 6.27 11.85
CA ALA A 59 20.93 7.51 12.54
C ALA A 59 19.71 8.45 12.58
N ASN A 60 19.05 8.65 11.44
CA ASN A 60 17.85 9.48 11.36
C ASN A 60 16.67 8.87 12.15
N LEU A 61 16.55 7.54 12.17
CA LEU A 61 15.58 6.85 13.03
C LEU A 61 15.86 7.10 14.52
N SER A 62 17.11 6.94 14.95
CA SER A 62 17.52 7.17 16.34
C SER A 62 17.26 8.62 16.77
N GLU A 63 17.58 9.59 15.91
CA GLU A 63 17.30 11.02 16.18
C GLU A 63 15.80 11.33 16.22
N THR A 64 15.00 10.70 15.34
CA THR A 64 13.53 10.82 15.36
C THR A 64 12.94 10.28 16.65
N LEU A 65 13.42 9.12 17.13
CA LEU A 65 12.96 8.52 18.38
C LEU A 65 13.39 9.37 19.60
N ALA A 66 14.61 9.89 19.61
CA ALA A 66 15.07 10.82 20.64
C ALA A 66 14.20 12.09 20.69
N SER A 67 13.89 12.66 19.52
CA SER A 67 13.02 13.83 19.39
C SER A 67 11.60 13.53 19.89
N ALA A 68 11.03 12.39 19.52
CA ALA A 68 9.72 11.95 20.00
C ALA A 68 9.72 11.78 21.53
N ASN A 69 10.78 11.19 22.09
CA ASN A 69 10.90 11.03 23.54
C ASN A 69 10.97 12.38 24.27
N ALA A 70 11.68 13.36 23.72
CA ALA A 70 11.78 14.70 24.28
C ALA A 70 10.41 15.40 24.31
N VAL A 71 9.68 15.37 23.19
CA VAL A 71 8.32 15.95 23.10
C VAL A 71 7.35 15.27 24.06
N LEU A 72 7.41 13.93 24.14
CA LEU A 72 6.53 13.18 25.04
C LEU A 72 6.88 13.43 26.51
N SER A 73 8.16 13.56 26.84
CA SER A 73 8.63 13.84 28.19
C SER A 73 8.18 15.22 28.67
N ASP A 74 8.22 16.23 27.80
CA ASP A 74 7.68 17.56 28.07
C ASP A 74 6.18 17.48 28.41
N LEU A 75 5.41 16.73 27.60
CA LEU A 75 3.97 16.55 27.80
C LEU A 75 3.61 15.75 29.06
N LEU A 76 4.46 14.82 29.50
CA LEU A 76 4.18 13.91 30.63
C LEU A 76 3.98 14.65 31.96
N PHE A 77 4.60 15.82 32.12
CA PHE A 77 4.44 16.65 33.31
C PHE A 77 3.03 17.25 33.42
N ASP A 78 2.39 17.53 32.28
CA ASP A 78 1.05 18.12 32.20
C ASP A 78 -0.09 17.09 32.27
N LEU A 79 0.22 15.80 32.15
CA LEU A 79 -0.78 14.73 32.16
C LEU A 79 -0.91 14.12 33.54
N ASP A 80 -2.12 13.93 34.06
CA ASP A 80 -2.38 13.21 35.31
C ASP A 80 -3.18 11.91 35.13
N GLY A 81 -3.16 11.07 36.18
CA GLY A 81 -3.98 9.86 36.29
C GLY A 81 -3.73 8.85 35.16
N SER A 82 -4.81 8.29 34.61
CA SER A 82 -4.74 7.26 33.56
C SER A 82 -4.03 7.73 32.29
N ARG A 83 -4.13 9.01 31.93
CA ARG A 83 -3.46 9.56 30.74
C ARG A 83 -1.94 9.58 30.90
N ARG A 84 -1.42 9.87 32.10
CA ARG A 84 0.02 9.77 32.39
C ARG A 84 0.51 8.34 32.19
N HIS A 85 -0.25 7.33 32.64
CA HIS A 85 0.12 5.93 32.45
C HIS A 85 0.16 5.51 30.98
N VAL A 86 -0.79 5.99 30.16
CA VAL A 86 -0.78 5.74 28.71
C VAL A 86 0.45 6.38 28.08
N ALA A 87 0.74 7.65 28.40
CA ALA A 87 1.91 8.34 27.88
C ALA A 87 3.23 7.69 28.32
N LEU A 88 3.33 7.20 29.56
CA LEU A 88 4.47 6.40 30.02
C LEU A 88 4.64 5.11 29.21
N GLY A 89 3.52 4.45 28.86
CA GLY A 89 3.56 3.29 27.96
C GLY A 89 4.11 3.62 26.58
N VAL A 90 3.77 4.79 26.04
CA VAL A 90 4.35 5.28 24.77
C VAL A 90 5.85 5.57 24.92
N ALA A 91 6.27 6.20 26.01
CA ALA A 91 7.69 6.46 26.28
C ALA A 91 8.48 5.16 26.33
N GLN A 92 7.95 4.13 26.99
CA GLN A 92 8.57 2.81 27.04
C GLN A 92 8.70 2.17 25.65
N MET A 93 7.70 2.32 24.77
CA MET A 93 7.81 1.83 23.38
C MET A 93 8.87 2.58 22.57
N ILE A 94 9.01 3.90 22.78
CA ILE A 94 10.07 4.70 22.14
C ILE A 94 11.45 4.23 22.60
N GLU A 95 11.66 4.04 23.91
CA GLU A 95 12.93 3.54 24.45
C GLU A 95 13.29 2.17 23.89
N LEU A 96 12.31 1.25 23.79
CA LEU A 96 12.52 -0.06 23.16
C LEU A 96 12.90 0.07 21.69
N GLY A 97 12.26 0.98 20.95
CA GLY A 97 12.61 1.31 19.57
C GLY A 97 14.05 1.79 19.44
N THR A 98 14.50 2.68 20.33
CA THR A 98 15.87 3.19 20.37
C THR A 98 16.88 2.07 20.62
N LEU A 99 16.60 1.15 21.53
CA LEU A 99 17.47 -0.01 21.78
C LEU A 99 17.58 -0.92 20.55
N LEU A 100 16.47 -1.14 19.84
CA LEU A 100 16.47 -1.92 18.60
C LEU A 100 17.25 -1.22 17.48
N ALA A 101 17.09 0.10 17.33
CA ALA A 101 17.82 0.89 16.33
C ALA A 101 19.33 0.87 16.59
N ASN A 102 19.75 1.13 17.84
CA ASN A 102 21.15 1.02 18.25
C ASN A 102 21.70 -0.38 17.98
N LYS A 103 20.93 -1.43 18.31
CA LYS A 103 21.39 -2.81 18.04
C LYS A 103 21.49 -3.12 16.55
N ALA A 104 20.63 -2.53 15.72
CA ALA A 104 20.72 -2.65 14.28
C ALA A 104 21.97 -1.94 13.75
N LEU A 105 22.28 -0.75 14.27
CA LEU A 105 23.47 0.03 13.92
C LEU A 105 24.76 -0.73 14.25
N ASP A 106 24.89 -1.27 15.48
CA ASP A 106 26.01 -2.11 15.88
C ASP A 106 26.27 -3.25 14.87
N ARG A 107 25.20 -3.86 14.34
CA ARG A 107 25.30 -4.97 13.39
C ARG A 107 25.71 -4.53 11.99
N VAL A 108 25.44 -3.28 11.63
CA VAL A 108 25.89 -2.68 10.36
C VAL A 108 27.36 -2.33 10.46
N GLU A 109 27.78 -1.66 11.54
CA GLU A 109 29.18 -1.27 11.78
C GLU A 109 30.13 -2.48 11.83
N LEU A 110 29.69 -3.61 12.40
CA LEU A 110 30.50 -4.84 12.44
C LEU A 110 30.67 -5.53 11.07
N ARG A 111 29.92 -5.12 10.04
CA ARG A 111 29.96 -5.71 8.69
C ARG A 111 30.79 -4.89 7.70
N THR A 112 31.14 -3.67 8.07
CA THR A 112 32.01 -2.74 7.32
C THR A 112 33.44 -2.81 7.83
#